data_AF-A0A966BZR9-F1
#
_entry.id   AF-A0A966BZR9-F1
#
_cell.length_a   1.000
_cell.length_b   1.000
_cell.length_c   1.000
_cell.angle_alpha   90.00
_cell.angle_beta   90.00
_cell.angle_gamma   90.00
#
_symmetry.space_group_name_H-M   'P 1'
#
loop_
_entity.id
_entity.type
_entity.pdbx_description
1 polymer ?
#
loop_
_entity_poly.entity_id
_entity_poly.type
_entity_poly.pdbx_seq_one_letter_code
_entity_poly.pdbx_strand_id
1 'polypeptide(L)'
;MFLTDWMAITSVLLLAAAILPGTLVFLMLTNKLAVSEGGARYIYGNAFWVGIASLALALYTLILAIGEGPSHYFSVPFVVSVVLYGAVLVWGFFMHTKLMFQPVRKPRYLDTAQALKRFGGDEEVVGVIDAAGKPWAYIARLSRRPHVVYQPEGKNPFIMTHCILAHSSMAFAMDDRFNQPDITITAALANNMVFYDKNTQCSVIQMHNRSLDKSMPLTTLPTVTMSLAAWAKLYPDSKVWYRDISWRDVFYLKMLARADVIDPKSSVIVYPLQNGLDERLGMKSNVMGVKIGDSSMTYPASLFTDHDIRVINDAVDDVPIALVSASGGDFVQVYDRRVDGRTLTLEIADQGNLRDAETGSTWSITGMATAGELAGRQLEAVPHYNKIFWYVWSDFNPGSPIYSGE
;
A
#
# COMPACT_ATOMS: atom_id res chain seq x y z
N MET A 1 34.52 -13.38 35.32
CA MET A 1 33.48 -13.63 34.31
C MET A 1 33.67 -15.04 33.82
N PHE A 2 32.64 -15.87 33.93
CA PHE A 2 32.66 -17.29 33.60
C PHE A 2 32.46 -17.51 32.09
N LEU A 3 32.72 -18.73 31.60
CA LEU A 3 32.40 -19.10 30.23
C LEU A 3 30.89 -18.98 29.95
N THR A 4 30.06 -19.37 30.92
CA THR A 4 28.59 -19.24 30.88
C THR A 4 28.14 -17.79 30.72
N ASP A 5 28.85 -16.83 31.33
CA ASP A 5 28.55 -15.40 31.17
C ASP A 5 28.72 -14.95 29.71
N TRP A 6 29.85 -15.31 29.10
CA TRP A 6 30.14 -14.96 27.70
C TRP A 6 29.18 -15.62 26.72
N MET A 7 28.81 -16.88 26.97
CA MET A 7 27.83 -17.59 26.15
C MET A 7 26.43 -16.97 26.26
N ALA A 8 26.01 -16.56 27.47
CA ALA A 8 24.74 -15.88 27.68
C ALA A 8 24.70 -14.52 26.96
N ILE A 9 25.76 -13.71 27.09
CA ILE A 9 25.90 -12.44 26.37
C ILE A 9 25.83 -12.68 24.85
N THR A 10 26.55 -13.69 24.35
CA THR A 10 26.57 -14.04 22.93
C THR A 10 25.18 -14.44 22.43
N SER A 11 24.43 -15.22 23.20
CA SER A 11 23.05 -15.57 22.83
C SER A 11 22.15 -14.33 22.72
N VAL A 12 22.31 -13.34 23.62
CA VAL A 12 21.53 -12.09 23.56
C VAL A 12 21.88 -11.31 22.29
N LEU A 13 23.17 -11.22 21.95
CA LEU A 13 23.62 -10.52 20.76
C LEU A 13 23.10 -11.18 19.47
N LEU A 14 23.12 -12.51 19.41
CA LEU A 14 22.55 -13.27 18.29
C LEU A 14 21.03 -13.05 18.20
N LEU A 15 20.31 -13.08 19.33
CA LEU A 15 18.88 -12.80 19.35
C LEU A 15 18.59 -11.37 18.85
N ALA A 16 19.36 -10.39 19.33
CA ALA A 16 19.23 -9.00 18.92
C ALA A 16 19.45 -8.85 17.41
N ALA A 17 20.48 -9.49 16.86
CA ALA A 17 20.76 -9.52 15.42
C ALA A 17 19.66 -10.23 14.60
N ALA A 18 18.94 -11.17 15.19
CA ALA A 18 17.82 -11.87 14.57
C ALA A 18 16.52 -11.06 14.59
N ILE A 19 16.23 -10.33 15.68
CA ILE A 19 14.92 -9.70 15.89
C ILE A 19 14.93 -8.22 15.56
N LEU A 20 15.89 -7.45 16.08
CA LEU A 20 15.85 -6.00 16.04
C LEU A 20 15.78 -5.43 14.62
N PRO A 21 16.53 -5.96 13.61
CA PRO A 21 16.47 -5.45 12.25
C PRO A 21 15.08 -5.48 11.61
N GLY A 22 14.19 -6.39 12.04
CA GLY A 22 12.82 -6.48 11.55
C GLY A 22 11.78 -5.68 12.36
N THR A 23 12.22 -4.90 13.35
CA THR A 23 11.33 -4.08 14.18
C THR A 23 11.18 -2.66 13.65
N LEU A 24 9.97 -2.10 13.79
CA LEU A 24 9.59 -0.83 13.17
C LEU A 24 10.59 0.31 13.43
N VAL A 25 11.07 0.47 14.66
CA VAL A 25 12.03 1.54 15.03
C VAL A 25 13.36 1.36 14.30
N PHE A 26 13.88 0.13 14.24
CA PHE A 26 15.14 -0.15 13.54
C PHE A 26 14.99 0.00 12.03
N LEU A 27 13.84 -0.39 11.48
CA LEU A 27 13.54 -0.24 10.05
C LEU A 27 13.47 1.23 9.65
N MET A 28 12.99 2.12 10.52
CA MET A 28 13.04 3.57 10.26
C MET A 28 14.48 4.08 10.14
N LEU A 29 15.38 3.59 11.00
CA LEU A 29 16.80 3.97 11.03
C LEU A 29 17.62 3.32 9.90
N THR A 30 17.23 2.10 9.49
CA THR A 30 17.97 1.26 8.53
C THR A 30 17.21 1.05 7.22
N ASN A 31 16.28 1.95 6.88
CA ASN A 31 15.34 1.77 5.78
C ASN A 31 16.02 1.35 4.47
N LYS A 32 17.12 2.00 4.07
CA LYS A 32 17.88 1.67 2.84
C LYS A 32 18.40 0.23 2.84
N LEU A 33 18.87 -0.26 3.98
CA LEU A 33 19.30 -1.65 4.13
C LEU A 33 18.10 -2.59 4.09
N ALA A 34 17.04 -2.27 4.82
CA ALA A 34 15.85 -3.11 4.91
C ALA A 34 15.09 -3.26 3.58
N VAL A 35 15.13 -2.24 2.71
CA VAL A 35 14.52 -2.29 1.37
C VAL A 35 15.43 -2.97 0.35
N SER A 36 16.75 -3.02 0.57
CA SER A 36 17.66 -3.77 -0.30
C SER A 36 17.34 -5.26 -0.29
N GLU A 37 17.58 -5.97 -1.39
CA GLU A 37 17.32 -7.41 -1.47
C GLU A 37 18.13 -8.19 -0.43
N GLY A 38 19.40 -7.84 -0.24
CA GLY A 38 20.28 -8.48 0.74
C GLY A 38 19.77 -8.29 2.17
N GLY A 39 19.38 -7.06 2.54
CA GLY A 39 18.83 -6.77 3.86
C GLY A 39 17.47 -7.43 4.08
N ALA A 40 16.55 -7.36 3.11
CA ALA A 40 15.26 -8.03 3.18
C ALA A 40 15.41 -9.57 3.28
N ARG A 41 16.29 -10.17 2.48
CA ARG A 41 16.60 -11.62 2.54
C ARG A 41 17.19 -12.01 3.89
N TYR A 42 18.05 -11.18 4.47
CA TYR A 42 18.53 -11.40 5.83
C TYR A 42 17.37 -11.34 6.83
N ILE A 43 16.62 -10.24 6.89
CA ILE A 43 15.57 -10.00 7.89
C ILE A 43 14.45 -11.05 7.82
N TYR A 44 13.99 -11.39 6.61
CA TYR A 44 12.81 -12.23 6.41
C TYR A 44 13.12 -13.69 6.03
N GLY A 45 14.41 -14.02 5.86
CA GLY A 45 14.90 -15.37 5.63
C GLY A 45 15.91 -15.80 6.69
N ASN A 46 17.15 -15.29 6.60
CA ASN A 46 18.28 -15.80 7.39
C ASN A 46 18.19 -15.53 8.89
N ALA A 47 17.59 -14.42 9.30
CA ALA A 47 17.46 -14.02 10.70
C ALA A 47 16.70 -15.05 11.54
N PHE A 48 15.79 -15.82 10.91
CA PHE A 48 15.13 -16.94 11.57
C PHE A 48 16.15 -17.97 12.09
N TRP A 49 17.12 -18.36 11.26
CA TRP A 49 18.16 -19.33 11.64
C TRP A 49 19.13 -18.78 12.68
N VAL A 50 19.44 -17.48 12.62
CA VAL A 50 20.20 -16.80 13.68
C VAL A 50 19.46 -16.86 15.02
N GLY A 51 18.14 -16.68 15.00
CA GLY A 51 17.28 -16.82 16.19
C GLY A 51 17.25 -18.25 16.75
N ILE A 52 17.24 -19.27 15.89
CA ILE A 52 17.34 -20.67 16.32
C ILE A 52 18.70 -20.97 16.95
N ALA A 53 19.80 -20.52 16.34
CA ALA A 53 21.14 -20.67 16.90
C ALA A 53 21.28 -19.96 18.26
N SER A 54 20.71 -18.75 18.38
CA SER A 54 20.60 -18.00 19.62
C SER A 54 19.87 -18.79 20.72
N LEU A 55 18.71 -19.36 20.39
CA LEU A 55 17.91 -20.12 21.34
C LEU A 55 18.64 -21.40 21.79
N ALA A 56 19.25 -22.13 20.87
CA ALA A 56 20.04 -23.31 21.18
C ALA A 56 21.21 -22.97 22.12
N LEU A 57 21.93 -21.87 21.83
CA LEU A 57 23.02 -21.39 22.68
C LEU A 57 22.50 -20.98 24.07
N ALA A 58 21.39 -20.25 24.15
CA ALA A 58 20.80 -19.83 25.43
C ALA A 58 20.39 -21.03 26.30
N LEU A 59 19.72 -22.03 25.70
CA LEU A 59 19.31 -23.25 26.41
C LEU A 59 20.51 -24.07 26.88
N TYR A 60 21.52 -24.24 26.02
CA TYR A 60 22.75 -24.94 26.38
C TYR A 60 23.50 -24.23 27.51
N THR A 61 23.61 -22.89 27.43
CA THR A 61 24.23 -22.07 28.47
C THR A 61 23.51 -22.20 29.81
N LEU A 62 22.17 -22.23 29.79
CA LEU A 62 21.36 -22.42 31.00
C LEU A 62 21.63 -23.79 31.64
N ILE A 63 21.70 -24.86 30.84
CA ILE A 63 22.00 -26.22 31.33
C ILE A 63 23.39 -26.26 31.98
N LEU A 64 24.40 -25.68 31.33
CA LEU A 64 25.76 -25.60 31.88
C LEU A 64 25.81 -24.81 33.17
N ALA A 65 25.19 -23.63 33.21
CA ALA A 65 25.20 -22.79 34.41
C ALA A 65 24.53 -23.48 35.60
N ILE A 66 23.42 -24.21 35.38
CA ILE A 66 22.78 -25.02 36.41
C ILE A 66 23.70 -26.14 36.90
N GLY A 67 24.40 -26.81 35.98
CA GLY A 67 25.34 -27.89 36.31
C GLY A 67 26.58 -27.42 37.09
N GLU A 68 27.08 -26.22 36.80
CA GLU A 68 28.24 -25.61 37.49
C GLU A 68 27.86 -24.95 38.83
N GLY A 69 26.57 -24.70 39.05
CA GLY A 69 26.01 -24.29 40.33
C GLY A 69 25.67 -22.80 40.46
N PRO A 70 25.20 -22.37 41.66
CA PRO A 70 24.58 -21.06 41.86
C PRO A 70 25.45 -19.85 41.48
N SER A 71 26.77 -19.93 41.64
CA SER A 71 27.68 -18.84 41.26
C SER A 71 27.65 -18.52 39.76
N HIS A 72 27.23 -19.45 38.91
CA HIS A 72 27.20 -19.28 37.46
C HIS A 72 25.87 -18.68 36.97
N TYR A 73 24.73 -19.13 37.50
CA TYR A 73 23.42 -18.61 37.08
C TYR A 73 22.91 -17.43 37.93
N PHE A 74 23.53 -17.12 39.07
CA PHE A 74 23.33 -15.86 39.80
C PHE A 74 24.44 -14.83 39.56
N SER A 75 25.37 -15.10 38.63
CA SER A 75 26.31 -14.08 38.21
C SER A 75 25.52 -12.89 37.63
N VAL A 76 25.98 -11.67 37.91
CA VAL A 76 25.34 -10.46 37.37
C VAL A 76 25.26 -10.49 35.83
N PRO A 77 26.34 -10.84 35.08
CA PRO A 77 26.28 -10.89 33.63
C PRO A 77 25.26 -11.90 33.08
N PHE A 78 25.14 -13.07 33.70
CA PHE A 78 24.19 -14.09 33.29
C PHE A 78 22.74 -13.62 33.51
N VAL A 79 22.43 -13.11 34.71
CA VAL A 79 21.08 -12.61 35.04
C VAL A 79 20.67 -11.46 34.12
N VAL A 80 21.58 -10.50 33.90
CA VAL A 80 21.35 -9.39 32.96
C VAL A 80 21.08 -9.91 31.55
N SER A 81 21.85 -10.92 31.10
CA SER A 81 21.64 -11.51 29.77
C SER A 81 20.27 -12.18 29.65
N VAL A 82 19.82 -12.92 30.66
CA VAL A 82 18.47 -13.53 30.66
C VAL A 82 17.38 -12.45 30.58
N VAL A 83 17.50 -11.37 31.36
CA VAL A 83 16.55 -10.25 31.33
C VAL A 83 16.53 -9.58 29.95
N LEU A 84 17.70 -9.29 29.37
CA LEU A 84 17.80 -8.69 28.04
C LEU A 84 17.25 -9.61 26.95
N TYR A 85 17.52 -10.92 27.03
CA TYR A 85 16.95 -11.91 26.11
C TYR A 85 15.42 -11.85 26.11
N GLY A 86 14.82 -11.86 27.31
CA GLY A 86 13.37 -11.69 27.49
C GLY A 86 12.86 -10.36 26.94
N ALA A 87 13.57 -9.26 27.22
CA ALA A 87 13.20 -7.92 26.74
C ALA A 87 13.20 -7.84 25.21
N VAL A 88 14.20 -8.41 24.53
CA VAL A 88 14.28 -8.45 23.06
C VAL A 88 13.14 -9.29 22.47
N LEU A 89 12.79 -10.43 23.08
CA LEU A 89 11.63 -11.25 22.65
C LEU A 89 10.32 -10.47 22.79
N VAL A 90 10.10 -9.84 23.94
CA VAL A 90 8.90 -9.02 24.19
C VAL A 90 8.84 -7.87 23.19
N TRP A 91 9.93 -7.13 23.01
CA TRP A 91 10.01 -6.05 22.03
C TRP A 91 9.69 -6.54 20.61
N GLY A 92 10.31 -7.64 20.18
CA GLY A 92 10.06 -8.26 18.88
C GLY A 92 8.59 -8.65 18.69
N PHE A 93 7.95 -9.22 19.71
CA PHE A 93 6.53 -9.59 19.64
C PHE A 93 5.62 -8.38 19.36
N PHE A 94 5.92 -7.22 19.93
CA PHE A 94 5.13 -6.00 19.74
C PHE A 94 5.51 -5.25 18.46
N MET A 95 6.79 -5.14 18.14
CA MET A 95 7.33 -4.19 17.17
C MET A 95 7.81 -4.81 15.85
N HIS A 96 7.89 -6.14 15.73
CA HIS A 96 8.35 -6.77 14.50
C HIS A 96 7.30 -6.69 13.40
N THR A 97 7.66 -6.18 12.22
CA THR A 97 6.72 -5.87 11.13
C THR A 97 6.00 -7.10 10.59
N LYS A 98 6.69 -8.24 10.47
CA LYS A 98 6.08 -9.55 10.16
C LYS A 98 4.88 -9.92 11.05
N LEU A 99 4.88 -9.51 12.32
CA LEU A 99 3.76 -9.77 13.25
C LEU A 99 2.73 -8.63 13.23
N MET A 100 3.20 -7.39 13.07
CA MET A 100 2.33 -6.22 13.02
C MET A 100 1.49 -6.22 11.74
N PHE A 101 2.07 -6.48 10.57
CA PHE A 101 1.45 -6.26 9.26
C PHE A 101 1.32 -7.56 8.47
N GLN A 102 0.66 -8.56 9.08
CA GLN A 102 0.41 -9.86 8.43
C GLN A 102 -0.61 -9.72 7.30
N PRO A 103 -0.25 -9.96 6.03
CA PRO A 103 -1.18 -9.82 4.91
C PRO A 103 -2.40 -10.73 5.04
N VAL A 104 -3.55 -10.25 4.58
CA VAL A 104 -4.78 -11.07 4.55
C VAL A 104 -4.78 -11.94 3.30
N ARG A 105 -4.51 -13.24 3.46
CA ARG A 105 -4.50 -14.20 2.33
C ARG A 105 -5.86 -14.80 2.00
N LYS A 106 -6.75 -14.84 2.99
CA LYS A 106 -8.10 -15.39 2.87
C LYS A 106 -9.09 -14.27 3.17
N PRO A 107 -9.35 -13.39 2.20
CA PRO A 107 -10.27 -12.27 2.37
C PRO A 107 -11.69 -12.77 2.68
N ARG A 108 -12.46 -11.96 3.40
CA ARG A 108 -13.90 -12.15 3.59
C ARG A 108 -14.61 -10.95 2.98
N TYR A 109 -15.74 -11.21 2.36
CA TYR A 109 -16.51 -10.20 1.65
C TYR A 109 -17.93 -10.12 2.19
N LEU A 110 -18.49 -8.93 2.14
CA LEU A 110 -19.93 -8.67 2.22
C LEU A 110 -20.44 -8.29 0.84
N ASP A 111 -21.72 -8.51 0.59
CA ASP A 111 -22.40 -7.83 -0.50
C ASP A 111 -22.48 -6.33 -0.18
N THR A 112 -22.53 -5.51 -1.22
CA THR A 112 -22.46 -4.05 -1.05
C THR A 112 -23.59 -3.49 -0.17
N ALA A 113 -24.81 -4.01 -0.29
CA ALA A 113 -25.93 -3.61 0.58
C ALA A 113 -25.68 -3.94 2.07
N GLN A 114 -25.06 -5.08 2.36
CA GLN A 114 -24.71 -5.45 3.74
C GLN A 114 -23.58 -4.58 4.28
N ALA A 115 -22.61 -4.23 3.43
CA ALA A 115 -21.53 -3.32 3.79
C ALA A 115 -22.08 -1.92 4.12
N LEU A 116 -22.99 -1.38 3.32
CA LEU A 116 -23.66 -0.10 3.58
C LEU A 116 -24.36 -0.08 4.94
N LYS A 117 -25.11 -1.14 5.26
CA LYS A 117 -25.78 -1.26 6.55
C LYS A 117 -24.80 -1.32 7.72
N ARG A 118 -23.64 -1.95 7.54
CA ARG A 118 -22.65 -2.16 8.60
C ARG A 118 -21.75 -0.96 8.84
N PHE A 119 -21.33 -0.27 7.78
CA PHE A 119 -20.30 0.76 7.83
C PHE A 119 -20.82 2.18 7.56
N GLY A 120 -22.01 2.32 6.98
CA GLY A 120 -22.56 3.61 6.58
C GLY A 120 -22.08 4.04 5.18
N GLY A 121 -22.76 5.05 4.62
CA GLY A 121 -22.48 5.56 3.28
C GLY A 121 -21.16 6.31 3.16
N ASP A 122 -20.76 7.03 4.20
CA ASP A 122 -19.55 7.88 4.24
C ASP A 122 -18.25 7.09 4.41
N GLU A 123 -18.34 5.77 4.62
CA GLU A 123 -17.15 4.92 4.75
C GLU A 123 -16.35 4.93 3.44
N GLU A 124 -15.06 5.24 3.50
CA GLU A 124 -14.19 5.24 2.33
C GLU A 124 -13.84 3.81 1.92
N VAL A 125 -13.96 3.54 0.61
CA VAL A 125 -13.56 2.28 -0.01
C VAL A 125 -12.54 2.51 -1.12
N VAL A 126 -11.63 1.55 -1.22
CA VAL A 126 -10.75 1.37 -2.37
C VAL A 126 -11.42 0.37 -3.30
N GLY A 127 -11.85 0.83 -4.46
CA GLY A 127 -12.32 0.02 -5.56
C GLY A 127 -11.18 -0.46 -6.44
N VAL A 128 -11.23 -1.72 -6.84
CA VAL A 128 -10.35 -2.33 -7.84
C VAL A 128 -11.24 -2.98 -8.89
N ILE A 129 -11.02 -2.65 -10.15
CA ILE A 129 -11.65 -3.34 -11.28
C ILE A 129 -10.63 -4.36 -11.80
N ASP A 130 -10.95 -5.65 -11.72
CA ASP A 130 -10.02 -6.68 -12.20
C ASP A 130 -9.94 -6.72 -13.73
N ALA A 131 -9.00 -7.50 -14.28
CA ALA A 131 -8.76 -7.55 -15.72
C ALA A 131 -9.96 -8.05 -16.55
N ALA A 132 -11.01 -8.63 -15.94
CA ALA A 132 -12.26 -8.98 -16.61
C ALA A 132 -13.37 -7.92 -16.42
N GLY A 133 -13.06 -6.77 -15.84
CA GLY A 133 -14.03 -5.72 -15.55
C GLY A 133 -14.85 -5.95 -14.29
N LYS A 134 -14.51 -6.95 -13.45
CA LYS A 134 -15.30 -7.25 -12.25
C LYS A 134 -14.87 -6.34 -11.08
N PRO A 135 -15.83 -5.65 -10.42
CA PRO A 135 -15.53 -4.72 -9.34
C PRO A 135 -15.35 -5.40 -7.97
N TRP A 136 -14.35 -4.94 -7.23
CA TRP A 136 -14.04 -5.35 -5.86
C TRP A 136 -13.78 -4.11 -5.01
N ALA A 137 -14.46 -3.97 -3.86
CA ALA A 137 -14.20 -2.90 -2.91
C ALA A 137 -13.49 -3.39 -1.66
N TYR A 138 -12.73 -2.51 -1.02
CA TYR A 138 -12.04 -2.76 0.23
C TYR A 138 -12.24 -1.58 1.17
N ILE A 139 -12.72 -1.83 2.39
CA ILE A 139 -12.84 -0.76 3.40
C ILE A 139 -11.44 -0.16 3.68
N ALA A 140 -11.25 1.11 3.34
CA ALA A 140 -9.93 1.76 3.33
C ALA A 140 -9.31 1.80 4.73
N ARG A 141 -10.09 2.22 5.74
CA ARG A 141 -9.58 2.28 7.13
C ARG A 141 -9.19 0.91 7.70
N LEU A 142 -9.84 -0.16 7.24
CA LEU A 142 -9.51 -1.54 7.65
C LEU A 142 -8.31 -2.10 6.89
N SER A 143 -7.93 -1.46 5.78
CA SER A 143 -6.77 -1.81 4.96
C SER A 143 -5.47 -1.16 5.48
N ARG A 144 -5.57 -0.06 6.24
CA ARG A 144 -4.44 0.61 6.95
C ARG A 144 -3.56 -0.32 7.76
N ARG A 145 -4.11 -1.44 8.23
CA ARG A 145 -3.40 -2.63 8.67
C ARG A 145 -4.22 -3.81 8.17
N PRO A 146 -3.67 -4.79 7.44
CA PRO A 146 -2.25 -5.10 7.33
C PRO A 146 -1.53 -4.51 6.12
N HIS A 147 -2.09 -3.48 5.47
CA HIS A 147 -1.61 -2.89 4.21
C HIS A 147 -1.76 -3.74 2.97
N VAL A 148 -1.80 -5.08 3.06
CA VAL A 148 -1.93 -5.98 1.91
C VAL A 148 -3.06 -6.97 2.10
N VAL A 149 -3.97 -7.01 1.13
CA VAL A 149 -5.07 -7.97 1.06
C VAL A 149 -4.98 -8.70 -0.27
N TYR A 150 -4.94 -10.03 -0.23
CA TYR A 150 -4.97 -10.87 -1.42
C TYR A 150 -6.41 -10.99 -1.89
N GLN A 151 -6.59 -11.02 -3.20
CA GLN A 151 -7.80 -11.42 -3.89
C GLN A 151 -7.44 -12.62 -4.77
N PRO A 152 -7.69 -13.85 -4.29
CA PRO A 152 -7.39 -15.05 -5.06
C PRO A 152 -8.60 -15.60 -5.83
N GLU A 153 -9.79 -14.98 -5.74
CA GLU A 153 -11.01 -15.53 -6.34
C GLU A 153 -11.12 -15.18 -7.83
N GLY A 154 -11.41 -16.18 -8.66
CA GLY A 154 -11.64 -15.99 -10.09
C GLY A 154 -10.40 -16.26 -10.93
N LYS A 155 -10.41 -15.79 -12.18
CA LYS A 155 -9.34 -16.02 -13.16
C LYS A 155 -8.27 -14.91 -13.17
N ASN A 156 -8.55 -13.78 -12.51
CA ASN A 156 -7.69 -12.59 -12.49
C ASN A 156 -7.32 -12.23 -11.04
N PRO A 157 -6.53 -13.08 -10.35
CA PRO A 157 -6.13 -12.80 -8.98
C PRO A 157 -5.24 -11.55 -8.91
N PHE A 158 -5.31 -10.86 -7.77
CA PHE A 158 -4.50 -9.67 -7.53
C PHE A 158 -4.23 -9.48 -6.03
N ILE A 159 -3.34 -8.54 -5.71
CA ILE A 159 -3.20 -7.99 -4.36
C ILE A 159 -3.70 -6.55 -4.34
N MET A 160 -4.45 -6.17 -3.32
CA MET A 160 -4.76 -4.78 -3.01
C MET A 160 -3.82 -4.31 -1.90
N THR A 161 -3.21 -3.16 -2.12
CA THR A 161 -2.26 -2.53 -1.21
C THR A 161 -2.74 -1.15 -0.77
N HIS A 162 -2.56 -0.79 0.50
CA HIS A 162 -2.93 0.52 1.05
C HIS A 162 -1.88 1.04 2.02
N CYS A 163 -1.22 2.13 1.66
CA CYS A 163 -0.22 2.80 2.48
C CYS A 163 -0.83 4.00 3.22
N ILE A 164 -0.90 3.91 4.55
CA ILE A 164 -1.45 4.96 5.41
C ILE A 164 -0.62 6.26 5.38
N LEU A 165 0.70 6.16 5.18
CA LEU A 165 1.61 7.31 5.21
C LEU A 165 1.50 8.17 3.94
N ALA A 166 1.25 7.52 2.80
CA ALA A 166 1.12 8.17 1.49
C ALA A 166 -0.34 8.46 1.10
N HIS A 167 -1.31 7.92 1.86
CA HIS A 167 -2.70 7.82 1.42
C HIS A 167 -2.82 7.20 0.02
N SER A 168 -2.03 6.14 -0.22
CA SER A 168 -1.88 5.53 -1.54
C SER A 168 -2.43 4.11 -1.55
N SER A 169 -3.46 3.92 -2.35
CA SER A 169 -4.04 2.61 -2.64
C SER A 169 -3.64 2.17 -4.05
N MET A 170 -3.16 0.94 -4.21
CA MET A 170 -2.77 0.38 -5.50
C MET A 170 -3.10 -1.10 -5.53
N ALA A 171 -3.37 -1.63 -6.71
CA ALA A 171 -3.56 -3.06 -6.91
C ALA A 171 -2.60 -3.59 -7.97
N PHE A 172 -2.12 -4.82 -7.78
CA PHE A 172 -1.19 -5.48 -8.70
C PHE A 172 -1.72 -6.86 -9.05
N ALA A 173 -1.80 -7.16 -10.35
CA ALA A 173 -2.19 -8.48 -10.81
C ALA A 173 -1.17 -9.53 -10.35
N MET A 174 -1.65 -10.74 -10.07
CA MET A 174 -0.81 -11.90 -9.76
C MET A 174 -0.59 -12.72 -11.03
N ASP A 175 0.33 -12.26 -11.88
CA ASP A 175 0.68 -12.84 -13.18
C ASP A 175 2.19 -13.12 -13.28
N ASP A 176 2.60 -13.80 -14.36
CA ASP A 176 4.00 -14.05 -14.71
C ASP A 176 4.89 -14.50 -13.54
N ARG A 177 5.97 -13.75 -13.23
CA ARG A 177 6.89 -14.02 -12.12
C ARG A 177 6.26 -13.73 -10.75
N PHE A 178 5.16 -12.98 -10.70
CA PHE A 178 4.44 -12.56 -9.49
C PHE A 178 3.12 -13.33 -9.30
N ASN A 179 2.99 -14.52 -9.89
CA ASN A 179 1.73 -15.28 -9.93
C ASN A 179 1.28 -15.89 -8.58
N GLN A 180 2.20 -16.10 -7.64
CA GLN A 180 1.92 -16.67 -6.32
C GLN A 180 2.81 -16.01 -5.27
N PRO A 181 2.64 -14.72 -4.98
CA PRO A 181 3.58 -14.00 -4.14
C PRO A 181 3.44 -14.42 -2.67
N ASP A 182 4.56 -14.50 -1.95
CA ASP A 182 4.63 -14.67 -0.50
C ASP A 182 5.11 -13.37 0.15
N ILE A 183 4.16 -12.45 0.32
CA ILE A 183 4.46 -11.07 0.74
C ILE A 183 4.66 -10.96 2.25
N THR A 184 5.66 -10.17 2.63
CA THR A 184 5.79 -9.54 3.96
C THR A 184 6.07 -8.05 3.79
N ILE A 185 5.51 -7.23 4.67
CA ILE A 185 5.86 -5.80 4.71
C ILE A 185 7.26 -5.66 5.30
N THR A 186 8.13 -4.95 4.59
CA THR A 186 9.51 -4.76 5.03
C THR A 186 9.66 -3.45 5.78
N ALA A 187 9.65 -2.35 5.03
CA ALA A 187 9.87 -1.00 5.50
C ALA A 187 9.04 -0.02 4.66
N ALA A 188 9.33 1.26 4.78
CA ALA A 188 8.92 2.26 3.81
C ALA A 188 10.14 2.99 3.27
N LEU A 189 10.04 3.47 2.04
CA LEU A 189 11.01 4.36 1.40
C LEU A 189 10.26 5.64 1.04
N ALA A 190 10.79 6.80 1.43
CA ALA A 190 10.12 8.10 1.23
C ALA A 190 8.62 8.09 1.61
N ASN A 191 8.29 7.48 2.75
CA ASN A 191 6.92 7.34 3.27
C ASN A 191 5.97 6.52 2.39
N ASN A 192 6.48 5.80 1.39
CA ASN A 192 5.72 4.82 0.64
C ASN A 192 6.11 3.38 1.02
N MET A 193 5.12 2.49 1.04
CA MET A 193 5.27 1.11 1.49
C MET A 193 6.21 0.32 0.57
N VAL A 194 7.10 -0.46 1.19
CA VAL A 194 7.90 -1.49 0.52
C VAL A 194 7.48 -2.86 1.05
N PHE A 195 7.25 -3.79 0.12
CA PHE A 195 6.95 -5.17 0.46
C PHE A 195 7.95 -6.11 -0.21
N TYR A 196 8.26 -7.21 0.46
CA TYR A 196 9.18 -8.23 -0.03
C TYR A 196 8.40 -9.49 -0.35
N ASP A 197 8.57 -9.97 -1.58
CA ASP A 197 8.07 -11.27 -1.98
C ASP A 197 9.16 -12.32 -1.76
N LYS A 198 8.90 -13.28 -0.86
CA LYS A 198 9.87 -14.32 -0.52
C LYS A 198 10.12 -15.30 -1.67
N ASN A 199 9.16 -15.45 -2.58
CA ASN A 199 9.28 -16.41 -3.68
C ASN A 199 10.22 -15.89 -4.77
N THR A 200 10.08 -14.63 -5.15
CA THR A 200 10.99 -13.98 -6.11
C THR A 200 12.24 -13.39 -5.45
N GLN A 201 12.23 -13.24 -4.12
CA GLN A 201 13.25 -12.55 -3.33
C GLN A 201 13.46 -11.09 -3.72
N CYS A 202 12.42 -10.43 -4.24
CA CYS A 202 12.46 -9.04 -4.65
C CYS A 202 11.74 -8.14 -3.63
N SER A 203 12.32 -6.97 -3.37
CA SER A 203 11.65 -5.87 -2.66
C SER A 203 10.99 -4.94 -3.67
N VAL A 204 9.68 -4.74 -3.56
CA VAL A 204 8.88 -3.88 -4.44
C VAL A 204 8.46 -2.63 -3.69
N ILE A 205 8.73 -1.47 -4.27
CA ILE A 205 8.20 -0.18 -3.80
C ILE A 205 6.83 0.01 -4.44
N GLN A 206 5.79 0.17 -3.61
CA GLN A 206 4.41 0.26 -4.07
C GLN A 206 4.25 1.33 -5.16
N MET A 207 4.80 2.53 -4.95
CA MET A 207 4.71 3.67 -5.88
C MET A 207 5.36 3.39 -7.24
N HIS A 208 6.42 2.57 -7.29
CA HIS A 208 7.18 2.31 -8.50
C HIS A 208 6.73 1.08 -9.26
N ASN A 209 5.71 0.36 -8.76
CA ASN A 209 5.19 -0.88 -9.36
C ASN A 209 6.25 -1.87 -9.83
N ARG A 210 7.43 -1.90 -9.20
CA ARG A 210 8.56 -2.74 -9.60
C ARG A 210 9.54 -3.00 -8.47
N SER A 211 10.37 -4.02 -8.63
CA SER A 211 11.49 -4.29 -7.74
C SER A 211 12.51 -3.14 -7.71
N LEU A 212 13.29 -3.03 -6.63
CA LEU A 212 14.29 -1.97 -6.46
C LEU A 212 15.35 -1.95 -7.58
N ASP A 213 15.74 -3.12 -8.08
CA ASP A 213 16.66 -3.30 -9.22
C ASP A 213 15.97 -3.17 -10.59
N LYS A 214 14.64 -2.91 -10.60
CA LYS A 214 13.77 -2.80 -11.77
C LYS A 214 13.60 -4.10 -12.58
N SER A 215 14.12 -5.24 -12.12
CA SER A 215 14.07 -6.51 -12.85
C SER A 215 12.71 -7.21 -12.83
N MET A 216 11.77 -6.74 -11.99
CA MET A 216 10.44 -7.30 -11.84
C MET A 216 9.39 -6.18 -11.79
N PRO A 217 8.92 -5.69 -12.95
CA PRO A 217 7.74 -4.83 -13.00
C PRO A 217 6.48 -5.64 -12.66
N LEU A 218 5.51 -4.98 -12.05
CA LEU A 218 4.20 -5.52 -11.74
C LEU A 218 3.14 -4.87 -12.63
N THR A 219 2.17 -5.67 -13.07
CA THR A 219 0.98 -5.18 -13.76
C THR A 219 0.08 -4.44 -12.77
N THR A 220 0.05 -3.11 -12.81
CA THR A 220 -0.82 -2.30 -11.96
C THR A 220 -2.26 -2.33 -12.48
N LEU A 221 -3.22 -2.59 -11.60
CA LEU A 221 -4.64 -2.49 -11.91
C LEU A 221 -5.16 -1.10 -11.52
N PRO A 222 -6.12 -0.52 -12.29
CA PRO A 222 -6.77 0.73 -11.92
C PRO A 222 -7.47 0.63 -10.57
N THR A 223 -7.28 1.66 -9.74
CA THR A 223 -7.92 1.76 -8.43
C THR A 223 -8.62 3.08 -8.27
N VAL A 224 -9.80 3.07 -7.65
CA VAL A 224 -10.60 4.26 -7.35
C VAL A 224 -10.86 4.36 -5.86
N THR A 225 -10.81 5.57 -5.30
CA THR A 225 -11.10 5.77 -3.87
C THR A 225 -12.29 6.70 -3.71
N MET A 226 -13.38 6.19 -3.13
CA MET A 226 -14.66 6.91 -2.99
C MET A 226 -15.43 6.48 -1.75
N SER A 227 -16.54 7.14 -1.45
CA SER A 227 -17.50 6.71 -0.43
C SER A 227 -18.20 5.40 -0.80
N LEU A 228 -18.55 4.60 0.20
CA LEU A 228 -19.28 3.36 0.02
C LEU A 228 -20.66 3.59 -0.60
N ALA A 229 -21.29 4.74 -0.33
CA ALA A 229 -22.52 5.15 -0.99
C ALA A 229 -22.35 5.34 -2.50
N ALA A 230 -21.33 6.08 -2.93
CA ALA A 230 -21.01 6.25 -4.35
C ALA A 230 -20.66 4.92 -5.01
N TRP A 231 -19.82 4.11 -4.36
CA TRP A 231 -19.46 2.78 -4.84
C TRP A 231 -20.68 1.87 -5.01
N ALA A 232 -21.60 1.86 -4.05
CA ALA A 232 -22.82 1.05 -4.11
C ALA A 232 -23.78 1.46 -5.24
N LYS A 233 -23.81 2.75 -5.58
CA LYS A 233 -24.59 3.25 -6.71
C LYS A 233 -24.01 2.77 -8.05
N LEU A 234 -22.68 2.74 -8.16
CA LEU A 234 -21.98 2.35 -9.40
C LEU A 234 -21.84 0.83 -9.57
N TYR A 235 -21.63 0.11 -8.48
CA TYR A 235 -21.31 -1.32 -8.46
C TYR A 235 -22.13 -2.08 -7.40
N PRO A 236 -23.46 -2.12 -7.51
CA PRO A 236 -24.35 -2.69 -6.48
C PRO A 236 -24.11 -4.18 -6.22
N ASP A 237 -23.72 -4.93 -7.25
CA ASP A 237 -23.48 -6.38 -7.18
C ASP A 237 -22.03 -6.74 -6.81
N SER A 238 -21.21 -5.73 -6.47
CA SER A 238 -19.82 -5.94 -6.09
C SER A 238 -19.68 -6.52 -4.69
N LYS A 239 -18.52 -7.09 -4.45
CA LYS A 239 -18.09 -7.59 -3.14
C LYS A 239 -17.26 -6.53 -2.42
N VAL A 240 -17.51 -6.36 -1.12
CA VAL A 240 -16.79 -5.42 -0.25
C VAL A 240 -16.01 -6.18 0.81
N TRP A 241 -14.69 -6.12 0.75
CA TRP A 241 -13.80 -6.73 1.72
C TRP A 241 -13.87 -6.02 3.06
N TYR A 242 -13.89 -6.81 4.13
CA TYR A 242 -13.77 -6.31 5.49
C TYR A 242 -13.01 -7.32 6.36
N ARG A 243 -12.68 -6.87 7.59
CA ARG A 243 -12.20 -7.72 8.67
C ARG A 243 -12.59 -7.14 10.02
N ASP A 244 -12.48 -7.97 11.05
CA ASP A 244 -12.65 -7.50 12.42
C ASP A 244 -11.37 -6.79 12.90
N ILE A 245 -11.58 -5.77 13.74
CA ILE A 245 -10.49 -5.01 14.36
C ILE A 245 -9.89 -5.84 15.49
N SER A 246 -8.57 -5.89 15.54
CA SER A 246 -7.78 -6.54 16.58
C SER A 246 -7.18 -5.50 17.53
N TRP A 247 -6.78 -5.91 18.73
CA TRP A 247 -6.12 -5.03 19.69
C TRP A 247 -4.82 -4.39 19.12
N ARG A 248 -4.13 -5.09 18.22
CA ARG A 248 -2.92 -4.58 17.53
C ARG A 248 -3.23 -3.40 16.62
N ASP A 249 -4.43 -3.35 16.03
CA ASP A 249 -4.87 -2.19 15.23
C ASP A 249 -5.00 -0.96 16.10
N VAL A 250 -5.65 -1.10 17.26
CA VAL A 250 -5.83 -0.02 18.23
C VAL A 250 -4.48 0.46 18.75
N PHE A 251 -3.58 -0.47 19.09
CA PHE A 251 -2.22 -0.15 19.51
C PHE A 251 -1.45 0.63 18.44
N TYR A 252 -1.42 0.12 17.21
CA TYR A 252 -0.69 0.73 16.09
C TYR A 252 -1.24 2.12 15.74
N LEU A 253 -2.56 2.27 15.61
CA LEU A 253 -3.18 3.55 15.28
C LEU A 253 -3.00 4.59 16.40
N LYS A 254 -3.07 4.19 17.67
CA LYS A 254 -2.77 5.10 18.79
C LYS A 254 -1.31 5.55 18.77
N MET A 255 -0.38 4.69 18.39
CA MET A 255 1.03 5.05 18.26
C MET A 255 1.24 6.08 17.13
N LEU A 256 0.64 5.86 15.96
CA LEU A 256 0.72 6.81 14.84
C LEU A 256 0.04 8.15 15.16
N ALA A 257 -1.12 8.11 15.82
CA ALA A 257 -1.84 9.32 16.21
C ALA A 257 -1.04 10.16 17.22
N ARG A 258 -0.39 9.52 18.20
CA ARG A 258 0.46 10.21 19.18
C ARG A 258 1.73 10.83 18.59
N ALA A 259 2.15 10.35 17.43
CA ALA A 259 3.27 10.89 16.68
C ALA A 259 2.81 11.87 15.58
N ASP A 260 1.54 12.28 15.60
CA ASP A 260 0.90 13.17 14.63
C ASP A 260 1.07 12.73 13.15
N VAL A 261 1.33 11.45 12.91
CA VAL A 261 1.63 10.93 11.55
C VAL A 261 0.40 10.98 10.66
N ILE A 262 -0.76 10.66 11.22
CA ILE A 262 -2.03 10.52 10.48
C ILE A 262 -2.89 11.79 10.53
N ASP A 263 -2.42 12.85 11.18
CA ASP A 263 -3.10 14.15 11.15
C ASP A 263 -2.86 14.81 9.77
N PRO A 264 -3.92 15.14 9.00
CA PRO A 264 -3.79 15.83 7.72
C PRO A 264 -3.07 17.19 7.80
N LYS A 265 -3.06 17.85 8.96
CA LYS A 265 -2.42 19.16 9.17
C LYS A 265 -0.98 19.06 9.67
N SER A 266 -0.54 17.87 10.06
CA SER A 266 0.79 17.65 10.60
C SER A 266 1.85 17.64 9.50
N SER A 267 2.99 18.28 9.80
CA SER A 267 4.20 18.30 8.97
C SER A 267 5.14 17.11 9.23
N VAL A 268 4.70 16.10 9.98
CA VAL A 268 5.52 14.93 10.31
C VAL A 268 5.81 14.09 9.07
N ILE A 269 7.11 13.91 8.81
CA ILE A 269 7.67 13.01 7.79
C ILE A 269 8.35 11.86 8.55
N VAL A 270 7.87 10.62 8.34
CA VAL A 270 8.34 9.45 9.10
C VAL A 270 9.65 8.90 8.53
N TYR A 271 9.77 8.91 7.21
CA TYR A 271 10.96 8.46 6.48
C TYR A 271 11.53 9.62 5.66
N PRO A 272 12.86 9.81 5.61
CA PRO A 272 13.47 10.86 4.80
C PRO A 272 13.01 10.81 3.34
N LEU A 273 12.71 11.98 2.78
CA LEU A 273 12.48 12.17 1.35
C LEU A 273 13.79 12.02 0.58
N GLN A 274 13.71 11.65 -0.69
CA GLN A 274 14.84 11.42 -1.58
C GLN A 274 15.15 12.64 -2.46
N ASN A 275 14.12 13.39 -2.84
CA ASN A 275 14.19 14.54 -3.73
C ASN A 275 13.83 15.87 -3.04
N GLY A 276 13.66 15.84 -1.72
CA GLY A 276 13.27 17.00 -0.92
C GLY A 276 11.76 17.25 -0.91
N LEU A 277 11.34 18.22 -0.09
CA LEU A 277 9.93 18.61 -0.01
C LEU A 277 9.60 19.58 -1.15
N ASP A 278 8.60 19.24 -1.96
CA ASP A 278 8.06 20.14 -2.98
C ASP A 278 6.93 20.99 -2.37
N GLU A 279 7.14 22.29 -2.30
CA GLU A 279 6.22 23.24 -1.63
C GLU A 279 5.18 23.87 -2.58
N ARG A 280 5.12 23.45 -3.86
CA ARG A 280 4.13 23.98 -4.82
C ARG A 280 2.68 23.71 -4.41
N LEU A 281 2.44 22.65 -3.62
CA LEU A 281 1.15 22.33 -2.99
C LEU A 281 1.38 21.99 -1.51
N GLY A 282 0.30 22.02 -0.72
CA GLY A 282 0.36 21.60 0.68
C GLY A 282 0.83 20.14 0.81
N MET A 283 1.68 19.86 1.81
CA MET A 283 2.36 18.57 1.97
C MET A 283 1.39 17.37 1.87
N LYS A 284 0.29 17.39 2.62
CA LYS A 284 -0.75 16.34 2.64
C LYS A 284 -1.99 16.71 1.81
N SER A 285 -1.86 17.62 0.85
CA SER A 285 -2.91 17.85 -0.14
C SER A 285 -3.09 16.59 -0.98
N ASN A 286 -4.35 16.19 -1.20
CA ASN A 286 -4.67 15.07 -2.08
C ASN A 286 -4.48 15.50 -3.53
N VAL A 287 -3.77 14.67 -4.28
CA VAL A 287 -3.62 14.81 -5.73
C VAL A 287 -3.99 13.51 -6.42
N MET A 288 -4.36 13.65 -7.68
CA MET A 288 -4.44 12.57 -8.64
C MET A 288 -3.14 12.56 -9.45
N GLY A 289 -2.40 11.47 -9.42
CA GLY A 289 -1.19 11.30 -10.22
C GLY A 289 -1.43 10.38 -11.41
N VAL A 290 -0.99 10.77 -12.59
CA VAL A 290 -0.93 9.88 -13.77
C VAL A 290 0.53 9.71 -14.16
N LYS A 291 0.96 8.46 -14.37
CA LYS A 291 2.31 8.13 -14.82
C LYS A 291 2.25 7.15 -15.98
N ILE A 292 2.83 7.53 -17.11
CA ILE A 292 2.89 6.75 -18.34
C ILE A 292 4.33 6.77 -18.82
N GLY A 293 4.97 5.60 -18.89
CA GLY A 293 6.41 5.52 -19.11
C GLY A 293 7.18 6.29 -18.04
N ASP A 294 8.02 7.22 -18.49
CA ASP A 294 8.77 8.13 -17.63
C ASP A 294 8.07 9.49 -17.40
N SER A 295 6.99 9.75 -18.15
CA SER A 295 6.19 10.97 -18.05
C SER A 295 5.19 10.88 -16.90
N SER A 296 4.97 12.02 -16.23
CA SER A 296 3.97 12.13 -15.16
C SER A 296 3.19 13.43 -15.25
N MET A 297 1.96 13.42 -14.77
CA MET A 297 1.11 14.60 -14.63
C MET A 297 0.37 14.59 -13.29
N THR A 298 0.21 15.76 -12.68
CA THR A 298 -0.47 15.93 -11.39
C THR A 298 -1.75 16.74 -11.57
N TYR A 299 -2.86 16.22 -11.05
CA TYR A 299 -4.15 16.92 -11.00
C TYR A 299 -4.54 17.13 -9.54
N PRO A 300 -4.51 18.35 -9.00
CA PRO A 300 -4.95 18.64 -7.64
C PRO A 300 -6.41 18.23 -7.40
N ALA A 301 -6.73 17.67 -6.24
CA ALA A 301 -8.11 17.26 -5.93
C ALA A 301 -9.13 18.40 -6.00
N SER A 302 -8.68 19.65 -5.79
CA SER A 302 -9.52 20.86 -5.92
C SER A 302 -10.07 21.08 -7.34
N LEU A 303 -9.51 20.42 -8.36
CA LEU A 303 -10.10 20.44 -9.70
C LEU A 303 -11.46 19.73 -9.75
N PHE A 304 -11.77 18.85 -8.81
CA PHE A 304 -12.94 17.98 -8.89
C PHE A 304 -14.07 18.37 -7.93
N THR A 305 -13.87 19.36 -7.07
CA THR A 305 -14.81 19.69 -5.99
C THR A 305 -15.93 20.66 -6.38
N ASP A 306 -15.77 21.40 -7.47
CA ASP A 306 -16.66 22.54 -7.79
C ASP A 306 -17.87 22.14 -8.65
N HIS A 307 -17.88 20.91 -9.17
CA HIS A 307 -18.91 20.41 -10.08
C HIS A 307 -19.30 18.98 -9.73
N ASP A 308 -20.57 18.63 -9.93
CA ASP A 308 -21.03 17.25 -9.69
C ASP A 308 -20.37 16.26 -10.65
N ILE A 309 -20.19 16.65 -11.91
CA ILE A 309 -19.44 15.92 -12.93
C ILE A 309 -18.44 16.86 -13.60
N ARG A 310 -17.23 16.36 -13.86
CA ARG A 310 -16.21 17.08 -14.63
C ARG A 310 -15.49 16.11 -15.55
N VAL A 311 -15.20 16.54 -16.77
CA VAL A 311 -14.32 15.83 -17.71
C VAL A 311 -13.15 16.73 -18.08
N ILE A 312 -11.94 16.16 -18.08
CA ILE A 312 -10.73 16.82 -18.57
C ILE A 312 -10.14 15.92 -19.65
N ASN A 313 -10.14 16.38 -20.90
CA ASN A 313 -9.41 15.72 -21.99
C ASN A 313 -7.98 16.26 -22.00
N ASP A 314 -7.00 15.39 -21.82
CA ASP A 314 -5.58 15.74 -21.72
C ASP A 314 -4.73 14.71 -22.51
N ALA A 315 -3.41 14.86 -22.46
CA ALA A 315 -2.45 13.88 -22.92
C ALA A 315 -1.27 13.80 -21.95
N VAL A 316 -0.86 12.59 -21.60
CA VAL A 316 0.37 12.34 -20.85
C VAL A 316 1.27 11.50 -21.75
N ASP A 317 2.38 12.10 -22.17
CA ASP A 317 3.21 11.57 -23.26
C ASP A 317 2.40 11.44 -24.57
N ASP A 318 2.40 10.26 -25.19
CA ASP A 318 1.65 9.94 -26.40
C ASP A 318 0.27 9.34 -26.13
N VAL A 319 -0.11 9.18 -24.86
CA VAL A 319 -1.39 8.58 -24.47
C VAL A 319 -2.42 9.68 -24.22
N PRO A 320 -3.44 9.81 -25.09
CA PRO A 320 -4.53 10.75 -24.87
C PRO A 320 -5.43 10.19 -23.77
N ILE A 321 -5.65 10.97 -22.72
CA ILE A 321 -6.41 10.55 -21.55
C ILE A 321 -7.64 11.43 -21.33
N ALA A 322 -8.65 10.86 -20.68
CA ALA A 322 -9.78 11.60 -20.13
C ALA A 322 -9.89 11.33 -18.63
N LEU A 323 -9.80 12.38 -17.82
CA LEU A 323 -10.13 12.32 -16.40
C LEU A 323 -11.62 12.59 -16.24
N VAL A 324 -12.35 11.60 -15.74
CA VAL A 324 -13.78 11.70 -15.48
C VAL A 324 -13.99 11.70 -13.98
N SER A 325 -14.61 12.78 -13.50
CA SER A 325 -15.00 12.97 -12.11
C SER A 325 -16.52 13.00 -11.99
N ALA A 326 -17.06 12.41 -10.93
CA ALA A 326 -18.48 12.42 -10.61
C ALA A 326 -18.73 12.46 -9.09
N SER A 327 -19.98 12.73 -8.68
CA SER A 327 -20.39 12.82 -7.27
C SER A 327 -19.57 13.84 -6.49
N GLY A 328 -19.38 15.03 -7.07
CA GLY A 328 -18.63 16.13 -6.44
C GLY A 328 -17.13 15.82 -6.21
N GLY A 329 -16.54 14.99 -7.08
CA GLY A 329 -15.14 14.59 -6.97
C GLY A 329 -14.87 13.38 -6.09
N ASP A 330 -15.91 12.71 -5.59
CA ASP A 330 -15.74 11.48 -4.82
C ASP A 330 -15.33 10.30 -5.71
N PHE A 331 -15.88 10.24 -6.93
CA PHE A 331 -15.41 9.36 -7.99
C PHE A 331 -14.49 10.14 -8.93
N VAL A 332 -13.27 9.65 -9.16
CA VAL A 332 -12.38 10.14 -10.21
C VAL A 332 -11.67 8.94 -10.83
N GLN A 333 -11.73 8.81 -12.15
CA GLN A 333 -11.10 7.74 -12.93
C GLN A 333 -10.43 8.34 -14.18
N VAL A 334 -9.31 7.75 -14.56
CA VAL A 334 -8.57 8.10 -15.78
C VAL A 334 -8.81 7.02 -16.82
N TYR A 335 -9.17 7.43 -18.03
CA TYR A 335 -9.36 6.54 -19.18
C TYR A 335 -8.43 6.90 -20.31
N ASP A 336 -7.98 5.91 -21.07
CA ASP A 336 -7.48 6.12 -22.43
C ASP A 336 -8.70 6.46 -23.31
N ARG A 337 -8.66 7.61 -23.97
CA ARG A 337 -9.78 8.08 -24.80
C ARG A 337 -9.71 7.55 -26.23
N ARG A 338 -8.83 6.59 -26.54
CA ARG A 338 -8.78 5.89 -27.82
C ARG A 338 -9.75 4.71 -27.83
N VAL A 339 -10.63 4.68 -28.82
CA VAL A 339 -11.56 3.55 -29.06
C VAL A 339 -11.56 3.24 -30.54
N ASP A 340 -11.37 1.97 -30.90
CA ASP A 340 -11.36 1.49 -32.29
C ASP A 340 -10.47 2.35 -33.22
N GLY A 341 -9.29 2.76 -32.71
CA GLY A 341 -8.29 3.57 -33.42
C GLY A 341 -8.59 5.07 -33.52
N ARG A 342 -9.67 5.54 -32.90
CA ARG A 342 -10.07 6.96 -32.87
C ARG A 342 -9.86 7.55 -31.49
N THR A 343 -9.26 8.74 -31.42
CA THR A 343 -9.13 9.50 -30.17
C THR A 343 -10.39 10.32 -29.97
N LEU A 344 -11.13 10.05 -28.89
CA LEU A 344 -12.40 10.68 -28.58
C LEU A 344 -12.22 11.97 -27.75
N THR A 345 -13.08 12.94 -27.95
CA THR A 345 -13.21 14.15 -27.11
C THR A 345 -14.48 14.03 -26.30
N LEU A 346 -14.34 13.78 -24.99
CA LEU A 346 -15.48 13.55 -24.11
C LEU A 346 -15.99 14.88 -23.52
N GLU A 347 -17.29 15.11 -23.62
CA GLU A 347 -17.98 16.28 -23.09
C GLU A 347 -19.09 15.85 -22.13
N ILE A 348 -19.44 16.74 -21.20
CA ILE A 348 -20.58 16.52 -20.32
C ILE A 348 -21.86 16.69 -21.14
N ALA A 349 -22.73 15.69 -21.08
CA ALA A 349 -24.04 15.70 -21.70
C ALA A 349 -25.15 15.83 -20.64
N ASP A 350 -26.40 15.88 -21.11
CA ASP A 350 -27.57 15.93 -20.22
C ASP A 350 -27.66 14.70 -19.31
N GLN A 351 -28.34 14.87 -18.17
CA GLN A 351 -28.65 13.80 -17.22
C GLN A 351 -27.43 13.11 -16.58
N GLY A 352 -26.26 13.75 -16.63
CA GLY A 352 -25.06 13.28 -15.96
C GLY A 352 -24.32 12.16 -16.69
N ASN A 353 -24.55 12.03 -18.00
CA ASN A 353 -23.76 11.18 -18.89
C ASN A 353 -22.68 11.99 -19.59
N LEU A 354 -21.77 11.29 -20.27
CA LEU A 354 -20.80 11.90 -21.18
C LEU A 354 -21.21 11.65 -22.62
N ARG A 355 -20.71 12.48 -23.53
CA ARG A 355 -20.86 12.29 -24.98
C ARG A 355 -19.54 12.54 -25.68
N ASP A 356 -19.19 11.71 -26.66
CA ASP A 356 -18.03 12.00 -27.51
C ASP A 356 -18.40 12.88 -28.71
N ALA A 357 -17.52 13.80 -29.08
CA ALA A 357 -17.76 14.74 -30.19
C ALA A 357 -17.68 14.06 -31.57
N GLU A 358 -16.92 12.97 -31.68
CA GLU A 358 -16.57 12.35 -32.97
C GLU A 358 -17.68 11.46 -33.53
N THR A 359 -18.36 10.69 -32.69
CA THR A 359 -19.46 9.78 -33.07
C THR A 359 -20.79 10.18 -32.45
N GLY A 360 -20.77 11.06 -31.45
CA GLY A 360 -21.95 11.46 -30.71
C GLY A 360 -22.49 10.37 -29.78
N SER A 361 -21.73 9.31 -29.51
CA SER A 361 -22.13 8.22 -28.62
C SER A 361 -22.21 8.70 -27.17
N THR A 362 -23.12 8.11 -26.40
CA THR A 362 -23.33 8.42 -24.99
C THR A 362 -22.58 7.42 -24.13
N TRP A 363 -21.90 7.90 -23.09
CA TRP A 363 -21.05 7.12 -22.19
C TRP A 363 -21.47 7.32 -20.74
N SER A 364 -21.42 6.25 -19.96
CA SER A 364 -21.48 6.35 -18.50
C SER A 364 -20.19 6.95 -17.95
N ILE A 365 -20.24 7.47 -16.73
CA ILE A 365 -19.04 7.92 -15.99
C ILE A 365 -18.04 6.78 -15.71
N THR A 366 -18.49 5.52 -15.78
CA THR A 366 -17.64 4.32 -15.68
C THR A 366 -17.00 3.92 -17.02
N GLY A 367 -17.21 4.71 -18.08
CA GLY A 367 -16.58 4.52 -19.39
C GLY A 367 -17.28 3.51 -20.29
N MET A 368 -18.51 3.08 -19.97
CA MET A 368 -19.30 2.21 -20.85
C MET A 368 -20.14 3.05 -21.81
N ALA A 369 -20.02 2.80 -23.11
CA ALA A 369 -20.90 3.40 -24.11
C ALA A 369 -22.31 2.78 -24.00
N THR A 370 -23.30 3.59 -23.67
CA THR A 370 -24.69 3.16 -23.45
C THR A 370 -25.59 3.35 -24.66
N ALA A 371 -25.22 4.24 -25.59
CA ALA A 371 -25.97 4.51 -26.83
C ALA A 371 -25.06 5.10 -27.91
N GLY A 372 -25.51 5.04 -29.17
CA GLY A 372 -24.78 5.58 -30.33
C GLY A 372 -23.96 4.53 -31.08
N GLU A 373 -23.06 4.99 -31.96
CA GLU A 373 -22.22 4.13 -32.82
C GLU A 373 -21.36 3.16 -31.99
N LEU A 374 -20.84 3.64 -30.86
CA LEU A 374 -19.91 2.89 -30.02
C LEU A 374 -20.60 2.11 -28.90
N ALA A 375 -21.93 1.97 -28.91
CA ALA A 375 -22.67 1.29 -27.85
C ALA A 375 -22.11 -0.12 -27.52
N GLY A 376 -21.91 -0.40 -26.23
CA GLY A 376 -21.31 -1.63 -25.72
C GLY A 376 -19.78 -1.64 -25.68
N ARG A 377 -19.11 -0.58 -26.16
CA ARG A 377 -17.67 -0.39 -25.95
C ARG A 377 -17.37 0.13 -24.55
N GLN A 378 -16.18 -0.19 -24.05
CA GLN A 378 -15.68 0.21 -22.74
C GLN A 378 -14.37 0.99 -22.94
N LEU A 379 -14.28 2.18 -22.36
CA LEU A 379 -13.02 2.92 -22.26
C LEU A 379 -12.04 2.15 -21.36
N GLU A 380 -10.79 2.07 -21.80
CA GLU A 380 -9.74 1.40 -21.03
C GLU A 380 -9.31 2.30 -19.87
N ALA A 381 -9.42 1.78 -18.65
CA ALA A 381 -9.00 2.50 -17.46
C ALA A 381 -7.46 2.51 -17.35
N VAL A 382 -6.88 3.71 -17.26
CA VAL A 382 -5.43 3.88 -17.07
C VAL A 382 -5.09 3.78 -15.59
N PRO A 383 -4.11 2.94 -15.20
CA PRO A 383 -3.59 2.92 -13.83
C PRO A 383 -3.11 4.32 -13.39
N HIS A 384 -3.59 4.77 -12.24
CA HIS A 384 -3.34 6.11 -11.72
C HIS A 384 -3.29 6.07 -10.19
N TYR A 385 -2.86 7.18 -9.58
CA TYR A 385 -2.67 7.31 -8.14
C TYR A 385 -3.77 8.19 -7.58
N ASN A 386 -4.77 7.57 -6.95
CA ASN A 386 -5.97 8.25 -6.49
C ASN A 386 -5.82 8.77 -5.05
N LYS A 387 -6.09 10.06 -4.84
CA LYS A 387 -6.05 10.75 -3.52
C LYS A 387 -4.71 10.58 -2.78
N ILE A 388 -3.59 10.44 -3.49
CA ILE A 388 -2.26 10.35 -2.88
C ILE A 388 -1.84 11.71 -2.28
N PHE A 389 -1.11 11.69 -1.16
CA PHE A 389 -0.53 12.92 -0.62
C PHE A 389 0.58 13.47 -1.49
N TRP A 390 0.51 14.77 -1.77
CA TRP A 390 1.45 15.50 -2.63
C TRP A 390 2.92 15.23 -2.31
N TYR A 391 3.33 15.31 -1.04
CA TYR A 391 4.73 15.16 -0.65
C TYR A 391 5.34 13.79 -0.97
N VAL A 392 4.51 12.75 -1.08
CA VAL A 392 4.98 11.43 -1.54
C VAL A 392 4.99 11.40 -3.06
N TRP A 393 3.90 11.86 -3.71
CA TRP A 393 3.81 11.88 -5.16
C TRP A 393 4.95 12.66 -5.82
N SER A 394 5.26 13.85 -5.32
CA SER A 394 6.32 14.71 -5.83
C SER A 394 7.73 14.19 -5.51
N ASP A 395 7.93 13.49 -4.40
CA ASP A 395 9.20 12.82 -4.13
C ASP A 395 9.47 11.68 -5.13
N PHE A 396 8.44 10.92 -5.50
CA PHE A 396 8.57 9.82 -6.46
C PHE A 396 8.51 10.28 -7.93
N ASN A 397 8.02 11.49 -8.20
CA ASN A 397 7.94 12.10 -9.53
C ASN A 397 8.42 13.56 -9.46
N PRO A 398 9.72 13.80 -9.19
CA PRO A 398 10.25 15.15 -9.03
C PRO A 398 10.04 15.97 -10.29
N GLY A 399 9.57 17.20 -10.12
CA GLY A 399 9.30 18.10 -11.24
C GLY A 399 8.04 17.77 -12.04
N SER A 400 7.20 16.81 -11.60
CA SER A 400 5.92 16.54 -12.27
C SER A 400 5.15 17.85 -12.47
N PRO A 401 4.66 18.13 -13.70
CA PRO A 401 3.79 19.25 -13.95
C PRO A 401 2.50 19.13 -13.13
N ILE A 402 1.92 20.29 -12.82
CA ILE A 402 0.64 20.43 -12.14
C ILE A 402 -0.32 21.01 -13.17
N TYR A 403 -1.42 20.31 -13.42
CA TYR A 403 -2.45 20.75 -14.35
C TYR A 403 -3.06 22.06 -13.86
N SER A 404 -2.86 23.13 -14.63
CA SER A 404 -3.58 24.40 -14.56
C SER A 404 -4.48 24.45 -15.78
N GLY A 405 -5.81 24.40 -15.60
CA GLY A 405 -6.78 24.28 -16.68
C GLY A 405 -6.95 25.51 -17.55
N GLU A 406 -5.85 26.07 -18.07
CA GLU A 406 -5.80 27.08 -19.12
C GLU A 406 -5.81 26.46 -20.52
#